data_AF-A0A9J6H2K0-F1
#
_entry.id   AF-A0A9J6H2K0-F1
#
_cell.length_a   1.000
_cell.length_b   1.000
_cell.length_c   1.000
_cell.angle_alpha   90.00
_cell.angle_beta   90.00
_cell.angle_gamma   90.00
#
_symmetry.space_group_name_H-M   'P 1'
#
loop_
_entity.id
_entity.type
_entity.pdbx_description
1 polymer ?
#
loop_
_entity_poly.entity_id
_entity_poly.type
_entity_poly.pdbx_seq_one_letter_code
_entity_poly.pdbx_strand_id
1 'polypeptide(L)' 'MSGCKRKAISLEQKAAILEAVSKGEKKRDVAARFAISQSTLSTILKAKDSILSSEKCGTSAQLA' A
#
# COMPACT_ATOMS: atom_id res chain seq x y z
N MET A 1 -8.49 4.11 -24.36
CA MET A 1 -8.53 4.05 -22.88
C MET A 1 -7.14 4.43 -22.38
N SER A 2 -6.99 5.68 -21.92
CA SER A 2 -5.70 6.28 -21.57
C SER A 2 -5.07 5.56 -20.37
N GLY A 3 -3.82 5.13 -20.53
CA GLY A 3 -3.08 4.35 -19.55
C GLY A 3 -3.06 5.06 -18.19
N CYS A 4 -3.72 4.44 -17.20
CA CYS A 4 -3.58 4.80 -15.80
C CYS A 4 -2.09 4.77 -15.47
N LYS A 5 -1.50 5.95 -15.29
CA LYS A 5 -0.20 6.14 -14.66
C LYS A 5 -0.32 5.49 -13.29
N ARG A 6 0.12 4.25 -13.16
CA ARG A 6 0.20 3.56 -11.87
C ARG A 6 1.16 4.40 -11.03
N LYS A 7 0.63 5.23 -10.12
CA LYS A 7 1.45 5.79 -9.04
C LYS A 7 2.04 4.58 -8.34
N ALA A 8 3.34 4.36 -8.51
CA ALA A 8 4.03 3.30 -7.82
C ALA A 8 3.90 3.61 -6.33
N ILE A 9 3.11 2.79 -5.63
CA ILE A 9 2.93 2.95 -4.19
C ILE A 9 4.15 2.31 -3.55
N SER A 10 5.06 3.16 -3.07
CA SER A 10 6.26 2.73 -2.34
C SER A 10 5.88 1.97 -1.07
N LEU A 11 6.76 1.10 -0.61
CA LEU A 11 6.54 0.31 0.60
C LEU A 11 6.22 1.20 1.82
N GLU A 12 6.92 2.33 1.94
CA GLU A 12 6.67 3.34 2.97
C GLU A 12 5.23 3.87 2.97
N GLN A 13 4.64 4.12 1.79
CA GLN A 13 3.24 4.52 1.70
C GLN A 13 2.30 3.41 2.16
N LYS A 14 2.63 2.14 1.87
CA LYS A 14 1.83 0.99 2.32
C LYS A 14 1.89 0.84 3.84
N ALA A 15 3.06 1.05 4.44
CA ALA A 15 3.25 1.06 5.89
C ALA A 15 2.45 2.20 6.55
N ALA A 16 2.52 3.41 5.99
CA ALA A 16 1.76 4.56 6.47
C ALA A 16 0.23 4.34 6.39
N ILE A 17 -0.26 3.66 5.35
CA ILE A 17 -1.68 3.26 5.23
C ILE A 17 -2.06 2.27 6.34
N LEU A 18 -1.20 1.27 6.63
CA LEU A 18 -1.43 0.29 7.69
C LEU A 18 -1.46 0.98 9.07
N GLU A 19 -0.54 1.91 9.34
CA GLU A 19 -0.52 2.69 10.57
C GLU A 19 -1.77 3.57 10.72
N ALA A 20 -2.19 4.26 9.65
CA ALA A 20 -3.39 5.09 9.68
C ALA A 20 -4.66 4.27 9.96
N VAL A 21 -4.79 3.11 9.31
CA VAL A 21 -5.91 2.18 9.58
C VAL A 21 -5.81 1.61 11.00
N SER A 22 -4.60 1.30 11.50
CA SER A 22 -4.40 0.81 12.86
C SER A 22 -4.70 1.87 13.93
N LYS A 23 -4.52 3.16 13.61
CA LYS A 23 -4.95 4.29 14.45
C LYS A 23 -6.47 4.45 14.53
N GLY A 24 -7.24 3.71 13.72
CA GLY A 24 -8.69 3.80 13.67
C GLY A 24 -9.21 4.80 12.65
N GLU A 25 -8.37 5.32 11.73
CA GLU A 25 -8.87 6.17 10.66
C GLU A 25 -9.79 5.40 9.70
N LYS A 26 -10.81 6.08 9.16
CA LYS A 26 -11.75 5.48 8.23
C LYS A 26 -11.02 5.09 6.94
N LYS A 27 -11.24 3.86 6.49
CA LYS A 27 -10.69 3.33 5.22
C LYS A 27 -10.95 4.23 4.00
N ARG A 28 -12.05 4.98 4.02
CA ARG A 28 -12.39 5.94 2.95
C ARG A 28 -11.52 7.18 2.96
N ASP A 29 -11.31 7.77 4.14
CA ASP A 29 -10.40 8.91 4.33
C ASP A 29 -8.96 8.53 4.02
N VAL A 30 -8.49 7.40 4.55
CA VAL A 30 -7.13 6.90 4.25
C VAL A 30 -6.99 6.67 2.74
N ALA A 31 -7.96 6.05 2.08
CA ALA A 31 -7.90 5.86 0.63
C ALA A 31 -7.80 7.20 -0.14
N ALA A 32 -8.59 8.20 0.25
CA ALA A 32 -8.58 9.52 -0.37
C ALA A 32 -7.26 10.27 -0.12
N ARG A 33 -6.76 10.26 1.12
CA ARG A 33 -5.53 10.93 1.54
C ARG A 33 -4.30 10.39 0.82
N PHE A 34 -4.24 9.08 0.63
CA PHE A 34 -3.15 8.43 -0.10
C PHE A 34 -3.41 8.36 -1.63
N ALA A 35 -4.55 8.89 -2.10
CA ALA A 35 -4.99 8.85 -3.50
C ALA A 35 -4.97 7.43 -4.09
N ILE A 36 -5.41 6.45 -3.31
CA ILE A 36 -5.47 5.03 -3.66
C ILE A 36 -6.91 4.58 -3.84
N SER A 37 -7.11 3.55 -4.66
CA SER A 37 -8.43 2.93 -4.80
C SER A 37 -8.76 2.05 -3.59
N GLN A 38 -10.06 1.85 -3.32
CA GLN A 38 -10.50 0.90 -2.29
C GLN A 38 -10.00 -0.54 -2.59
N SER A 39 -9.90 -0.93 -3.86
CA SER A 39 -9.30 -2.21 -4.25
C SER A 39 -7.82 -2.29 -3.85
N THR A 40 -7.05 -1.23 -4.09
CA THR A 40 -5.64 -1.15 -3.70
C THR A 40 -5.49 -1.23 -2.18
N LEU A 41 -6.35 -0.55 -1.42
CA LEU A 41 -6.37 -0.61 0.04
C LEU A 41 -6.64 -2.03 0.54
N SER A 42 -7.62 -2.74 -0.05
CA SER A 42 -7.89 -4.15 0.28
C SER A 42 -6.68 -5.05 0.00
N THR A 43 -6.00 -4.85 -1.13
CA THR A 43 -4.78 -5.60 -1.45
C THR A 43 -3.66 -5.27 -0.45
N ILE A 44 -3.48 -4.01 -0.05
CA ILE A 44 -2.47 -3.59 0.94
C ILE A 44 -2.77 -4.20 2.32
N LEU A 45 -4.02 -4.21 2.76
CA LEU A 45 -4.41 -4.84 4.03
C LEU A 45 -4.16 -6.35 4.01
N LYS A 46 -4.47 -7.04 2.90
CA LYS A 46 -4.16 -8.46 2.73
C LYS A 46 -2.66 -8.73 2.62
N ALA A 47 -1.93 -7.82 1.99
CA ALA A 47 -0.49 -7.91 1.82
C ALA A 47 0.29 -7.37 3.02
N LYS A 48 -0.37 -6.97 4.13
CA LYS A 48 0.26 -6.51 5.38
C LYS A 48 1.45 -7.38 5.77
N ASP A 49 1.24 -8.69 5.84
CA ASP A 49 2.27 -9.65 6.24
C ASP A 49 3.42 -9.70 5.24
N SER A 50 3.11 -9.63 3.94
CA SER A 50 4.11 -9.58 2.88
C SER A 50 4.90 -8.28 2.89
N ILE A 51 4.26 -7.14 3.23
CA ILE A 51 4.91 -5.84 3.34
C ILE A 51 5.83 -5.86 4.56
N LEU A 52 5.32 -6.22 5.75
CA LEU A 52 6.11 -6.31 6.98
C LEU A 52 7.28 -7.30 6.85
N SER A 53 7.06 -8.41 6.16
CA SER A 53 8.11 -9.40 5.86
C SER A 53 9.13 -8.86 4.85
N SER A 54 8.70 -8.13 3.81
CA SER A 54 9.62 -7.43 2.89
C SER A 54 10.38 -6.28 3.55
N GLU A 55 9.81 -5.56 4.52
CA GLU A 55 10.50 -4.49 5.24
C GLU A 55 11.61 -5.08 6.14
N LYS A 56 11.37 -6.29 6.67
CA LYS A 56 12.33 -7.07 7.46
C LYS A 56 13.35 -7.83 6.58
N CYS A 57 13.06 -8.04 5.30
CA CYS A 57 13.89 -8.78 4.35
C CYS A 57 13.66 -8.23 2.93
N GLY A 58 14.40 -7.17 2.59
CA GLY A 58 14.14 -6.37 1.39
C GLY A 58 15.37 -6.04 0.58
N THR A 59 16.32 -6.98 0.43
CA THR A 59 17.25 -6.94 -0.70
C THR A 59 16.43 -7.21 -1.97
N SER A 60 16.47 -6.23 -2.87
CA SER A 60 16.12 -6.24 -4.29
C SER A 60 16.18 -7.58 -5.01
N ALA A 61 15.04 -8.07 -5.50
CA ALA A 61 14.95 -8.89 -6.71
C ALA A 61 13.50 -8.98 -7.21
N GLN A 62 13.21 -8.35 -8.36
CA GLN A 62 12.49 -9.02 -9.45
C GLN A 62 12.58 -8.18 -10.73
N LEU A 63 13.53 -8.53 -11.61
CA LEU A 63 13.52 -8.27 -13.05
C LEU A 63 14.61 -9.14 -13.71
N ALA A 64 14.23 -10.36 -14.10
CA ALA A 64 14.61 -11.05 -15.33
C ALA A 64 13.82 -12.37 -15.40
#